data_AF-A0A3N7JA49-F1
#
_entry.id   AF-A0A3N7JA49-F1
#
_cell.length_a   1.000
_cell.length_b   1.000
_cell.length_c   1.000
_cell.angle_alpha   90.00
_cell.angle_beta   90.00
_cell.angle_gamma   90.00
#
_symmetry.space_group_name_H-M   'P 1'
#
loop_
_entity.id
_entity.type
_entity.pdbx_description
1 polymer ?
#
loop_
_entity_poly.entity_id
_entity_poly.type
_entity_poly.pdbx_seq_one_letter_code
_entity_poly.pdbx_strand_id
1 'polypeptide(L)'
;HSQKLGQFDRTAFKQSGETLFDELFDFERNLKDSLQYANTMKNGTAQQKTQMHTLAELTCRHPQDQPLAMELAHEVSQGMFGSVGEMFDATGSMAADLLELLMAPVQEAGGQQNPIEEEEKRRKKRRQKGQGVRR
;
A
#
# COMPACT_ATOMS: atom_id res chain seq x y z
N HIS A 1 25.17 -3.69 21.37
CA HIS A 1 24.00 -4.58 21.42
C HIS A 1 24.30 -5.83 20.61
N SER A 2 24.49 -6.97 21.26
CA SER A 2 24.71 -8.25 20.60
C SER A 2 23.46 -8.66 19.82
N GLN A 3 23.59 -8.84 18.49
CA GLN A 3 22.61 -9.60 17.71
C GLN A 3 22.58 -11.01 18.32
N LYS A 4 21.48 -11.32 19.02
CA LYS A 4 21.26 -12.66 19.55
C LYS A 4 20.99 -13.58 18.36
N LEU A 5 21.83 -14.60 18.20
CA LEU A 5 21.63 -15.73 17.30
C LEU A 5 20.18 -16.23 17.44
N GLY A 6 19.36 -16.14 16.38
CA GLY A 6 17.98 -16.60 16.38
C GLY A 6 16.88 -15.54 16.58
N GLN A 7 17.06 -14.31 16.11
CA GLN A 7 15.91 -13.38 16.01
C GLN A 7 14.95 -13.88 14.91
N PHE A 8 13.82 -14.43 15.33
CA PHE A 8 12.75 -14.84 14.44
C PHE A 8 12.15 -13.62 13.73
N ASP A 9 12.34 -13.54 12.42
CA ASP A 9 11.71 -12.53 11.59
C ASP A 9 10.25 -12.91 11.32
N ARG A 10 9.35 -12.28 12.08
CA ARG A 10 7.90 -12.50 11.95
C ARG A 10 7.37 -12.08 10.58
N THR A 11 7.99 -11.11 9.93
CA THR A 11 7.57 -10.59 8.64
C THR A 11 7.96 -11.59 7.55
N ALA A 12 9.23 -11.99 7.52
CA ALA A 12 9.72 -13.00 6.59
C ALA A 12 8.97 -14.33 6.76
N PHE A 13 8.70 -14.75 8.01
CA PHE A 13 7.90 -15.94 8.27
C PHE A 13 6.49 -15.85 7.67
N LYS A 14 5.77 -14.74 7.90
CA LYS A 14 4.41 -14.60 7.35
C LYS A 14 4.41 -14.54 5.83
N GLN A 15 5.38 -13.87 5.23
CA GLN A 15 5.54 -13.81 3.77
C GLN A 15 5.81 -15.20 3.19
N SER A 16 6.65 -16.01 3.83
CA SER A 16 6.86 -17.40 3.39
C SER A 16 5.57 -18.23 3.45
N GLY A 17 4.68 -17.94 4.40
CA GLY A 17 3.36 -18.56 4.47
C GLY A 17 2.43 -18.12 3.34
N GLU A 18 2.50 -16.86 2.89
CA GLU A 18 1.77 -16.38 1.71
C GLU A 18 2.27 -17.07 0.45
N THR A 19 3.58 -17.12 0.21
CA THR A 19 4.17 -17.81 -0.95
C THR A 19 3.77 -19.28 -0.99
N LEU A 20 3.91 -19.99 0.13
CA LEU A 20 3.55 -21.40 0.20
C LEU A 20 2.05 -21.62 -0.02
N PHE A 21 1.19 -20.75 0.50
CA PHE A 21 -0.24 -20.81 0.24
C PHE A 21 -0.55 -20.59 -1.25
N ASP A 22 0.04 -19.57 -1.85
CA ASP A 22 -0.19 -19.22 -3.25
C ASP A 22 0.24 -20.36 -4.18
N GLU A 23 1.37 -21.02 -3.89
CA GLU A 23 1.85 -22.20 -4.62
C GLU A 23 0.98 -23.46 -4.43
N LEU A 24 0.51 -23.74 -3.20
CA LEU A 24 -0.27 -24.96 -2.94
C LEU A 24 -1.68 -24.91 -3.53
N PHE A 25 -2.23 -23.71 -3.69
CA PHE A 25 -3.61 -23.50 -4.11
C PHE A 25 -3.73 -22.83 -5.49
N ASP A 26 -2.62 -22.61 -6.19
CA ASP A 26 -2.55 -21.81 -7.42
C ASP A 26 -3.29 -20.47 -7.27
N PHE A 27 -3.10 -19.81 -6.12
CA PHE A 27 -3.79 -18.56 -5.82
C PHE A 27 -3.03 -17.37 -6.40
N GLU A 28 -3.60 -16.75 -7.42
CA GLU A 28 -3.07 -15.52 -8.02
C GLU A 28 -3.36 -14.31 -7.12
N ARG A 29 -2.40 -13.95 -6.28
CA ARG A 29 -2.53 -12.86 -5.31
C ARG A 29 -2.36 -11.49 -5.96
N ASN A 30 -3.27 -10.56 -5.60
CA ASN A 30 -3.11 -9.16 -5.97
C ASN A 30 -2.09 -8.42 -5.07
N LEU A 31 -1.38 -7.42 -5.60
CA LEU A 31 -0.44 -6.59 -4.82
C LEU A 31 -1.08 -6.03 -3.55
N LYS A 32 -2.27 -5.46 -3.68
CA LYS A 32 -3.02 -4.84 -2.57
C LYS A 32 -3.40 -5.86 -1.47
N ASP A 33 -3.45 -7.15 -1.80
CA ASP A 33 -3.78 -8.25 -0.89
C ASP A 33 -2.53 -8.90 -0.26
N SER A 34 -1.33 -8.46 -0.64
CA SER A 34 -0.07 -8.98 -0.07
C SER A 34 0.24 -8.39 1.31
N LEU A 35 0.91 -9.19 2.14
CA LEU A 35 1.44 -8.70 3.40
C LEU A 35 2.48 -7.61 3.19
N GLN A 36 3.34 -7.71 2.15
CA GLN A 36 4.31 -6.65 1.80
C GLN A 36 3.62 -5.31 1.67
N TYR A 37 2.55 -5.25 0.87
CA TYR A 37 1.81 -4.01 0.63
C TYR A 37 1.20 -3.49 1.93
N ALA A 38 0.44 -4.32 2.64
CA ALA A 38 -0.23 -3.91 3.87
C ALA A 38 0.76 -3.44 4.95
N ASN A 39 1.88 -4.14 5.11
CA ASN A 39 2.92 -3.79 6.08
C ASN A 39 3.62 -2.49 5.70
N THR A 40 3.96 -2.30 4.42
CA THR A 40 4.59 -1.07 3.90
C THR A 40 3.65 0.13 4.04
N MET A 41 2.38 -0.01 3.67
CA MET A 41 1.39 1.05 3.81
C MET A 41 1.17 1.46 5.26
N LYS A 42 1.26 0.50 6.20
CA LYS A 42 1.11 0.77 7.62
C LYS A 42 2.37 1.40 8.23
N ASN A 43 3.53 0.78 8.03
CA ASN A 43 4.75 1.04 8.81
C ASN A 43 5.91 1.64 7.99
N GLY A 44 5.83 1.66 6.67
CA GLY A 44 6.89 2.15 5.79
C GLY A 44 7.07 3.67 5.82
N THR A 45 8.17 4.14 5.22
CA THR A 45 8.44 5.57 5.04
C THR A 45 7.46 6.20 4.04
N ALA A 46 7.34 7.53 4.04
CA ALA A 46 6.49 8.23 3.05
C ALA A 46 6.85 7.82 1.61
N GLN A 47 8.14 7.71 1.33
CA GLN A 47 8.65 7.33 0.03
C GLN A 47 8.29 5.89 -0.36
N GLN A 48 8.45 4.94 0.58
CA GLN A 48 8.04 3.55 0.37
C GLN A 48 6.53 3.44 0.11
N LYS A 49 5.72 4.21 0.83
CA LYS A 49 4.27 4.26 0.59
C LYS A 49 3.94 4.82 -0.79
N THR A 50 4.63 5.88 -1.23
CA THR A 50 4.45 6.45 -2.56
C THR A 50 4.82 5.42 -3.63
N GLN A 51 5.99 4.79 -3.54
CA GLN A 51 6.43 3.72 -4.46
C GLN A 51 5.41 2.58 -4.53
N MET A 52 4.95 2.11 -3.36
CA MET A 52 3.97 1.03 -3.27
C MET A 52 2.60 1.41 -3.86
N HIS A 53 2.16 2.66 -3.68
CA HIS A 53 0.94 3.16 -4.30
C HIS A 53 1.08 3.27 -5.83
N THR A 54 2.23 3.72 -6.32
CA THR A 54 2.53 3.80 -7.76
C THR A 54 2.50 2.40 -8.40
N LEU A 55 3.14 1.40 -7.78
CA LEU A 55 3.06 0.01 -8.23
C LEU A 55 1.62 -0.51 -8.28
N ALA A 56 0.83 -0.20 -7.25
CA ALA A 56 -0.57 -0.63 -7.19
C ALA A 56 -1.42 -0.02 -8.32
N GLU A 57 -1.23 1.25 -8.65
CA GLU A 57 -1.92 1.88 -9.78
C GLU A 57 -1.50 1.28 -11.13
N LEU A 58 -0.22 0.94 -11.30
CA LEU A 58 0.26 0.31 -12.53
C LEU A 58 -0.28 -1.10 -12.70
N THR A 59 -0.29 -1.93 -11.64
CA THR A 59 -0.90 -3.28 -11.71
C THR A 59 -2.39 -3.23 -12.06
N CYS A 60 -3.10 -2.17 -11.66
CA CYS A 60 -4.50 -1.98 -12.07
C CYS A 60 -4.65 -1.69 -13.58
N ARG A 61 -3.65 -1.06 -14.22
CA ARG A 61 -3.66 -0.79 -15.67
C ARG A 61 -3.08 -1.95 -16.48
N HIS A 62 -2.09 -2.65 -15.95
CA HIS A 62 -1.37 -3.74 -16.61
C HIS A 62 -1.32 -4.98 -15.70
N PRO A 63 -2.41 -5.76 -15.65
CA PRO A 63 -2.44 -6.98 -14.85
C PRO A 63 -1.39 -8.01 -15.27
N GLN A 64 -0.91 -7.98 -16.52
CA GLN A 64 0.18 -8.86 -16.97
C GLN A 64 1.51 -8.63 -16.24
N ASP A 65 1.73 -7.44 -15.66
CA ASP A 65 2.97 -7.09 -14.96
C ASP A 65 2.87 -7.38 -13.45
N GLN A 66 1.82 -8.09 -13.02
CA GLN A 66 1.61 -8.52 -11.64
C GLN A 66 2.85 -9.21 -11.01
N PRO A 67 3.53 -10.17 -11.68
CA PRO A 67 4.67 -10.86 -11.06
C PRO A 67 5.83 -9.92 -10.82
N LEU A 68 6.12 -9.05 -11.79
CA LEU A 68 7.16 -8.04 -11.71
C LEU A 68 6.85 -6.99 -10.62
N ALA A 69 5.59 -6.60 -10.47
CA ALA A 69 5.17 -5.72 -9.40
C ALA A 69 5.30 -6.37 -8.00
N MET A 70 5.13 -7.69 -7.88
CA MET A 70 5.39 -8.41 -6.62
C MET A 70 6.88 -8.35 -6.25
N GLU A 71 7.76 -8.55 -7.22
CA GLU A 71 9.21 -8.45 -7.03
C GLU A 71 9.61 -7.04 -6.60
N LEU A 72 9.14 -6.01 -7.32
CA LEU A 72 9.42 -4.62 -6.96
C LEU A 72 8.85 -4.24 -5.59
N ALA A 73 7.67 -4.75 -5.23
CA ALA A 73 7.10 -4.52 -3.90
C ALA A 73 7.97 -5.13 -2.79
N HIS A 74 8.62 -6.27 -3.05
CA HIS A 74 9.59 -6.85 -2.13
C HIS A 74 10.80 -5.91 -1.94
N GLU A 75 11.39 -5.42 -3.02
CA GLU A 75 12.54 -4.51 -2.99
C GLU A 75 12.23 -3.15 -2.36
N VAL A 76 11.05 -2.59 -2.64
CA VAL A 76 10.53 -1.38 -1.96
C VAL A 76 10.44 -1.61 -0.45
N SER A 77 9.93 -2.77 -0.01
CA SER A 77 9.80 -3.08 1.42
C SER A 77 11.16 -3.21 2.12
N GLN A 78 12.20 -3.60 1.39
CA GLN A 78 13.59 -3.63 1.86
C GLN A 78 14.28 -2.25 1.82
N GLY A 79 13.65 -1.25 1.19
CA GLY A 79 14.21 0.09 1.08
C GLY A 79 15.32 0.21 0.04
N MET A 80 15.30 -0.63 -1.00
CA MET A 80 16.33 -0.68 -2.05
C MET A 80 16.34 0.56 -2.97
N PHE A 81 15.29 1.38 -2.92
CA PHE A 81 15.10 2.51 -3.82
C PHE A 81 14.97 3.81 -3.02
N GLY A 82 15.62 4.88 -3.48
CA GLY A 82 15.54 6.26 -2.98
C GLY A 82 14.46 7.11 -3.65
N SER A 83 13.82 6.63 -4.73
CA SER A 83 12.69 7.32 -5.34
C SER A 83 11.80 6.41 -6.20
N VAL A 84 10.67 6.93 -6.66
CA VAL A 84 9.84 6.24 -7.65
C VAL A 84 10.60 6.07 -8.97
N GLY A 85 11.34 7.08 -9.44
CA GLY A 85 12.12 6.99 -10.68
C GLY A 85 13.16 5.88 -10.63
N GLU A 86 13.92 5.81 -9.54
CA GLU A 86 14.96 4.78 -9.34
C GLU A 86 14.37 3.36 -9.33
N MET A 87 13.18 3.18 -8.76
CA MET A 87 12.46 1.90 -8.79
C MET A 87 12.09 1.46 -10.21
N PHE A 88 11.82 2.40 -11.11
CA PHE A 88 11.46 2.09 -12.50
C PHE A 88 12.68 1.98 -13.42
N ASP A 89 13.76 2.72 -13.13
CA ASP A 89 15.04 2.58 -13.84
C ASP A 89 15.61 1.16 -13.68
N ALA A 90 15.34 0.50 -12.55
CA ALA A 90 15.73 -0.89 -12.32
C ALA A 90 15.10 -1.89 -13.30
N THR A 91 13.95 -1.53 -13.90
CA THR A 91 13.10 -2.47 -14.64
C THR A 91 13.01 -2.16 -16.13
N GLY A 92 13.15 -0.88 -16.53
CA GLY A 92 13.24 -0.44 -17.92
C GLY A 92 11.97 -0.59 -18.78
N SER A 93 11.15 -1.64 -18.59
CA SER A 93 9.96 -1.94 -19.39
C SER A 93 8.75 -1.07 -19.04
N MET A 94 8.63 -0.61 -17.79
CA MET A 94 7.45 0.13 -17.29
C MET A 94 7.62 1.66 -17.34
N ALA A 95 8.67 2.16 -18.01
CA ALA A 95 8.96 3.60 -18.07
C ALA A 95 7.88 4.39 -18.83
N ALA A 96 7.30 3.79 -19.89
CA ALA A 96 6.22 4.41 -20.65
C ALA A 96 4.93 4.51 -19.82
N ASP A 97 4.57 3.43 -19.11
CA ASP A 97 3.37 3.38 -18.28
C ASP A 97 3.48 4.30 -17.04
N LEU A 98 4.70 4.46 -16.51
CA LEU A 98 4.98 5.46 -15.49
C LEU A 98 4.76 6.88 -16.02
N LEU A 99 5.28 7.19 -17.21
CA LEU A 99 5.08 8.51 -17.81
C LEU A 99 3.59 8.77 -18.03
N GLU A 100 2.85 7.78 -18.52
CA GLU A 100 1.39 7.88 -18.64
C GLU A 100 0.72 8.09 -17.28
N LEU A 101 1.13 7.39 -16.22
CA LEU A 101 0.63 7.59 -14.86
C LEU A 101 0.92 9.00 -14.33
N LEU A 102 2.10 9.54 -14.60
CA LEU A 102 2.50 10.89 -14.19
C LEU A 102 1.78 11.99 -14.99
N MET A 103 1.44 11.69 -16.24
CA MET A 103 0.68 12.58 -17.13
C MET A 103 -0.83 12.43 -16.95
N ALA A 104 -1.29 11.38 -16.27
CA ALA A 104 -2.69 11.18 -15.97
C ALA A 104 -3.18 12.38 -15.14
N PRO A 105 -4.35 12.96 -15.48
CA PRO A 105 -4.91 14.01 -14.65
C PRO A 105 -5.08 13.45 -13.24
N VAL A 106 -4.57 14.18 -12.24
CA VAL A 106 -4.86 13.88 -10.84
C VAL A 106 -6.37 13.94 -10.71
N GLN A 107 -7.01 12.77 -10.73
CA GLN A 107 -8.42 12.67 -10.40
C GLN A 107 -8.48 13.06 -8.93
N GLU A 108 -8.96 14.27 -8.66
CA GLU A 108 -9.39 14.64 -7.31
C GLU A 108 -10.48 13.65 -6.92
N ALA A 109 -10.08 12.55 -6.29
CA ALA A 109 -10.99 11.66 -5.59
C ALA A 109 -11.75 12.55 -4.61
N GLY A 110 -13.06 12.65 -4.84
CA GLY A 110 -13.92 13.69 -4.31
C GLY A 110 -13.70 14.05 -2.85
N GLY A 111 -13.65 15.36 -2.60
CA GLY A 111 -13.98 15.97 -1.33
C GLY A 111 -12.88 15.87 -0.28
N GLN A 112 -12.09 16.94 -0.15
CA GLN A 112 -11.44 17.29 1.10
C GLN A 112 -12.50 17.29 2.20
N GLN A 113 -12.61 16.20 2.96
CA GLN A 113 -13.29 16.21 4.25
C GLN A 113 -12.41 17.07 5.16
N ASN A 114 -12.71 18.36 5.19
CA ASN A 114 -12.15 19.27 6.17
C ASN A 114 -12.36 18.65 7.56
N PRO A 115 -11.30 18.38 8.36
CA PRO A 115 -11.42 17.72 9.66
C PRO A 115 -12.35 18.47 10.63
N ILE A 116 -12.64 19.74 10.34
CA ILE A 116 -13.59 20.60 11.06
C ILE A 116 -15.06 20.15 10.85
N GLU A 117 -15.44 19.68 9.65
CA GLU A 117 -16.83 19.26 9.38
C GLU A 117 -17.20 17.91 10.03
N GLU A 118 -16.23 16.99 10.15
CA GLU A 118 -16.45 15.68 10.79
C GLU A 118 -16.68 15.85 12.31
N GLU A 119 -15.97 16.78 12.94
CA GLU A 119 -16.13 17.11 14.36
C GLU A 119 -17.48 17.80 14.65
N GLU A 120 -17.93 18.70 13.77
CA GLU A 120 -19.25 19.33 13.86
C GLU A 120 -20.41 18.33 13.76
N LYS A 121 -20.33 17.37 12.82
CA LYS A 121 -21.34 16.32 12.66
C LYS A 121 -21.41 15.40 13.87
N ARG A 122 -20.25 15.06 14.47
CA ARG A 122 -20.18 14.29 15.73
C ARG A 122 -20.79 15.06 16.91
N ARG A 123 -20.53 16.37 17.03
CA ARG A 123 -21.13 17.22 18.08
C ARG A 123 -22.65 17.35 17.95
N LYS A 124 -23.18 17.52 16.73
CA LYS A 124 -24.64 17.59 16.49
C LYS A 124 -25.37 16.29 16.85
N LYS A 125 -24.80 15.13 16.51
CA LYS A 125 -25.37 13.82 16.91
C LYS A 125 -25.40 13.60 18.43
N ARG A 126 -24.37 14.06 19.15
CA ARG A 126 -24.34 13.97 20.64
C ARG A 126 -25.40 14.86 21.30
N ARG A 127 -25.66 16.05 20.74
CA ARG A 127 -26.70 16.97 21.24
C ARG A 127 -28.12 16.42 21.04
N GLN A 128 -28.41 15.76 19.92
CA GLN A 128 -29.73 15.17 19.66
C GLN A 128 -30.02 13.94 20.55
N LYS A 129 -29.00 13.14 20.89
CA LYS A 129 -29.16 11.99 21.81
C LYS A 129 -29.43 12.38 23.27
N GLY A 130 -29.17 13.63 23.67
CA GLY A 130 -29.35 14.12 25.05
C GLY A 130 -30.74 14.69 25.37
N GLN A 131 -31.62 14.90 24.38
CA GLN A 131 -32.96 15.48 24.58
C GLN A 131 -34.09 14.44 24.63
N GLY A 132 -33.75 13.16 24.81
CA GLY A 132 -34.69 12.04 24.71
C GLY A 132 -34.92 11.24 25.98
N VAL A 133 -34.84 11.82 27.19
CA VAL A 133 -35.43 11.19 28.40
C VAL A 133 -35.90 12.29 29.37
N ARG A 134 -37.17 12.67 29.26
CA ARG A 134 -38.00 13.12 30.38
C ARG A 134 -39.39 12.51 30.22
N ARG A 135 -39.60 11.41 30.92
CA ARG A 135 -40.90 11.00 31.44
C ARG A 135 -40.67 10.56 32.88
#